data_AF-A0A534TDB3-F1
#
_entry.id   AF-A0A534TDB3-F1
#
_cell.length_a   1.000
_cell.length_b   1.000
_cell.length_c   1.000
_cell.angle_alpha   90.00
_cell.angle_beta   90.00
_cell.angle_gamma   90.00
#
_symmetry.space_group_name_H-M   'P 1'
#
loop_
_entity.id
_entity.type
_entity.pdbx_description
1 polymer ?
#
loop_
_entity_poly.entity_id
_entity_poly.type
_entity_poly.pdbx_seq_one_letter_code
_entity_poly.pdbx_strand_id
1 'polypeptide(L)'
;MMRTTAPRRPPRWRPVLRRTGTGVTVLVALALVQGDVPAATPHRTSPRFGRLVAVGDGFLAGAGSGGLVGHGAAGQVDSPVAQLARAARVVVPQPLIAAPGLPPPLAIVDGNGNGQLDAGEVRRPGGGRVGLRTSAASQARNLAVPGEDVTSVLEGLDGGAVAERLQMGQDVNPRDALKLLLLGPPFDAGMASQVQRVLALAPTFVLLWIGNEDVLELVRRPDAA
;
A
#
# COMPACT_ATOMS: atom_id res chain seq x y z
N MET A 1 -42.39 50.47 16.88
CA MET A 1 -43.44 49.42 16.90
C MET A 1 -42.76 48.06 17.02
N MET A 2 -42.68 47.54 18.25
CA MET A 2 -42.09 46.23 18.57
C MET A 2 -43.08 45.10 18.28
N ARG A 3 -42.62 44.02 17.67
CA ARG A 3 -43.20 42.68 17.85
C ARG A 3 -42.06 41.69 18.12
N THR A 4 -41.98 41.30 19.38
CA THR A 4 -41.21 40.21 19.95
C THR A 4 -41.94 38.88 19.70
N THR A 5 -41.21 37.84 19.29
CA THR A 5 -41.65 36.44 19.39
C THR A 5 -40.50 35.60 19.95
N ALA A 6 -40.78 34.95 21.08
CA ALA A 6 -39.84 34.21 21.92
C ALA A 6 -39.60 32.76 21.42
N PRO A 7 -38.49 32.10 21.81
CA PRO A 7 -38.14 30.76 21.35
C PRO A 7 -38.80 29.65 22.20
N ARG A 8 -39.28 28.58 21.54
CA ARG A 8 -39.83 27.37 22.19
C ARG A 8 -38.72 26.37 22.51
N ARG A 9 -38.60 25.97 23.78
CA ARG A 9 -37.76 24.87 24.29
C ARG A 9 -38.43 23.50 24.08
N PRO A 10 -37.66 22.40 23.95
CA PRO A 10 -38.21 21.05 23.76
C PRO A 10 -38.63 20.40 25.09
N PRO A 11 -39.63 19.50 25.09
CA PRO A 11 -40.05 18.79 26.30
C PRO A 11 -39.12 17.60 26.60
N ARG A 12 -38.63 17.56 27.85
CA ARG A 12 -37.96 16.42 28.47
C ARG A 12 -39.01 15.40 28.91
N TRP A 13 -38.94 14.17 28.42
CA TRP A 13 -39.74 13.06 28.93
C TRP A 13 -38.83 12.09 29.68
N ARG A 14 -39.02 12.00 31.00
CA ARG A 14 -38.49 10.94 31.86
C ARG A 14 -39.67 10.07 32.28
N PRO A 15 -39.69 8.76 32.00
CA PRO A 15 -40.61 7.86 32.67
C PRO A 15 -39.95 7.36 33.97
N VAL A 16 -40.49 7.82 35.10
CA VAL A 16 -40.41 7.12 36.38
C VAL A 16 -41.62 6.20 36.42
N LEU A 17 -41.43 4.87 36.45
CA LEU A 17 -42.50 3.97 36.87
C LEU A 17 -41.99 3.00 37.95
N ARG A 18 -42.69 3.06 39.08
CA ARG A 18 -42.53 2.29 40.30
C ARG A 18 -42.94 0.82 40.08
N ARG A 19 -42.30 -0.07 40.83
CA ARG A 19 -42.72 -1.45 41.08
C ARG A 19 -43.99 -1.50 41.93
N THR A 20 -44.87 -2.45 41.60
CA THR A 20 -45.79 -3.31 42.39
C THR A 20 -46.92 -3.69 41.42
N GLY A 21 -47.40 -4.91 41.21
CA GLY A 21 -47.22 -6.25 41.77
C GLY A 21 -48.26 -7.16 41.07
N THR A 22 -48.10 -8.49 41.21
CA THR A 22 -49.10 -9.55 40.95
C THR A 22 -49.67 -9.73 39.54
N GLY A 23 -49.02 -10.62 38.78
CA GLY A 23 -49.62 -11.89 38.34
C GLY A 23 -50.67 -11.88 37.23
N VAL A 24 -50.26 -12.20 36.01
CA VAL A 24 -50.86 -13.26 35.18
C VAL A 24 -49.73 -13.87 34.35
N THR A 25 -49.49 -15.16 34.57
CA THR A 25 -48.53 -15.99 33.85
C THR A 25 -49.05 -16.25 32.44
N VAL A 26 -48.45 -15.64 31.42
CA VAL A 26 -48.59 -16.11 30.03
C VAL A 26 -47.27 -16.77 29.65
N LEU A 27 -47.30 -18.10 29.67
CA LEU A 27 -46.18 -18.97 29.35
C LEU A 27 -46.03 -19.00 27.82
N VAL A 28 -45.33 -18.01 27.27
CA VAL A 28 -44.90 -18.05 25.85
C VAL A 28 -43.69 -18.97 25.77
N ALA A 29 -43.94 -20.22 25.38
CA ALA A 29 -42.90 -21.16 24.99
C ALA A 29 -42.26 -20.68 23.68
N LEU A 30 -41.25 -19.81 23.78
CA LEU A 30 -40.38 -19.49 22.66
C LEU A 30 -39.39 -20.65 22.51
N ALA A 31 -39.66 -21.51 21.54
CA ALA A 31 -38.74 -22.56 21.14
C ALA A 31 -37.41 -21.91 20.73
N LEU A 32 -36.40 -22.05 21.59
CA LEU A 32 -35.01 -21.74 21.26
C LEU A 32 -34.60 -22.75 20.19
N VAL A 33 -34.71 -22.36 18.92
CA VAL A 33 -33.88 -22.93 17.87
C VAL A 33 -32.46 -22.57 18.26
N GLN A 34 -31.77 -23.48 18.96
CA GLN A 34 -30.33 -23.52 18.98
C GLN A 34 -29.88 -23.82 17.55
N GLY A 35 -29.89 -22.78 16.72
CA GLY A 35 -29.02 -22.78 15.56
C GLY A 35 -27.62 -22.78 16.12
N ASP A 36 -26.93 -23.91 15.98
CA ASP A 36 -25.48 -23.95 16.02
C ASP A 36 -24.99 -22.91 15.00
N VAL A 37 -24.75 -21.69 15.46
CA VAL A 37 -23.90 -20.76 14.75
C VAL A 37 -22.55 -21.46 14.79
N PRO A 38 -22.02 -21.99 13.66
CA PRO A 38 -20.70 -22.58 13.69
C PRO A 38 -19.77 -21.53 14.25
N ALA A 39 -19.19 -21.82 15.43
CA ALA A 39 -18.16 -21.00 16.03
C ALA A 39 -17.15 -20.73 14.92
N ALA A 40 -16.97 -19.45 14.57
CA ALA A 40 -16.11 -19.06 13.48
C ALA A 40 -14.77 -19.74 13.68
N THR A 41 -14.50 -20.77 12.86
CA THR A 41 -13.24 -21.50 12.90
C THR A 41 -12.16 -20.43 12.82
N PRO A 42 -11.21 -20.36 13.76
CA PRO A 42 -10.16 -19.37 13.67
C PRO A 42 -9.56 -19.49 12.27
N HIS A 43 -9.68 -18.41 11.49
CA HIS A 43 -9.08 -18.22 10.18
C HIS A 43 -7.61 -18.57 10.24
N ARG A 44 -7.25 -19.85 10.11
CA ARG A 44 -5.85 -20.30 10.13
C ARG A 44 -5.14 -19.52 9.04
N THR A 45 -4.23 -18.64 9.47
CA THR A 45 -3.17 -18.12 8.65
C THR A 45 -2.59 -19.28 7.88
N SER A 46 -2.56 -19.19 6.55
CA SER A 46 -2.01 -20.27 5.74
C SER A 46 -0.52 -20.36 6.03
N PRO A 47 -0.02 -21.46 6.63
CA PRO A 47 1.38 -21.59 7.00
C PRO A 47 2.30 -21.50 5.78
N ARG A 48 1.78 -21.79 4.57
CA ARG A 48 2.49 -21.63 3.30
C ARG A 48 2.87 -20.17 3.01
N PHE A 49 2.02 -19.20 3.39
CA PHE A 49 2.26 -17.78 3.16
C PHE A 49 2.95 -17.06 4.34
N GLY A 50 3.30 -17.78 5.41
CA GLY A 50 3.89 -17.19 6.62
C GLY A 50 5.20 -16.43 6.35
N ARG A 51 5.93 -16.82 5.31
CA ARG A 51 7.11 -16.10 4.77
C ARG A 51 6.95 -15.84 3.28
N LEU A 52 5.83 -15.20 2.92
CA LEU A 52 5.60 -14.66 1.58
C LEU A 52 6.62 -13.55 1.29
N VAL A 53 7.34 -13.70 0.19
CA VAL A 53 8.24 -12.69 -0.39
C VAL A 53 7.84 -12.46 -1.84
N ALA A 54 7.85 -11.21 -2.29
CA ALA A 54 7.54 -10.86 -3.67
C ALA A 54 8.79 -10.33 -4.39
N VAL A 55 8.93 -10.73 -5.65
CA VAL A 55 9.99 -10.32 -6.59
C VAL A 55 9.33 -9.89 -7.88
N GLY A 56 9.77 -8.78 -8.45
CA GLY A 56 9.21 -8.36 -9.72
C GLY A 56 9.46 -6.91 -10.07
N ASP A 57 8.58 -6.44 -10.94
CA ASP A 57 8.59 -5.09 -11.50
C ASP A 57 7.65 -4.12 -10.75
N GLY A 58 7.31 -3.01 -11.41
CA GLY A 58 6.44 -1.97 -10.86
C GLY A 58 5.04 -2.46 -10.48
N PHE A 59 4.52 -3.50 -11.14
CA PHE A 59 3.18 -4.03 -10.84
C PHE A 59 3.10 -4.58 -9.42
N LEU A 60 4.04 -5.45 -9.04
CA LEU A 60 4.09 -5.98 -7.67
C LEU A 60 4.59 -4.94 -6.67
N ALA A 61 5.43 -4.00 -7.08
CA ALA A 61 5.86 -2.89 -6.23
C ALA A 61 4.69 -2.00 -5.79
N GLY A 62 3.56 -2.05 -6.51
CA GLY A 62 2.43 -1.14 -6.33
C GLY A 62 2.71 0.24 -6.93
N ALA A 63 3.48 0.29 -8.03
CA ALA A 63 3.66 1.50 -8.80
C ALA A 63 2.40 1.79 -9.61
N GLY A 64 1.96 3.03 -9.52
CA GLY A 64 0.73 3.51 -10.13
C GLY A 64 0.95 4.91 -10.69
N SER A 65 0.38 5.18 -11.86
CA SER A 65 0.49 6.49 -12.52
C SER A 65 1.93 7.02 -12.61
N GLY A 66 2.89 6.13 -12.90
CA GLY A 66 4.31 6.48 -13.07
C GLY A 66 5.04 6.88 -11.78
N GLY A 67 4.60 6.40 -10.62
CA GLY A 67 5.25 6.65 -9.33
C GLY A 67 4.87 5.64 -8.23
N LEU A 68 5.55 5.72 -7.09
CA LEU A 68 5.22 4.95 -5.89
C LEU A 68 4.68 5.87 -4.81
N VAL A 69 3.57 5.50 -4.16
CA VAL A 69 3.07 6.17 -2.97
C VAL A 69 2.49 5.15 -2.01
N GLY A 70 2.69 5.32 -0.71
CA GLY A 70 2.25 4.34 0.29
C GLY A 70 0.74 4.21 0.33
N HIS A 71 0.01 5.34 0.30
CA HIS A 71 -1.45 5.40 0.40
C HIS A 71 -2.04 6.31 -0.68
N GLY A 72 -3.30 6.07 -1.05
CA GLY A 72 -4.03 6.83 -2.07
C GLY A 72 -4.37 5.99 -3.31
N ALA A 73 -4.99 6.62 -4.31
CA ALA A 73 -5.27 5.96 -5.58
C ALA A 73 -3.95 5.46 -6.20
N ALA A 74 -3.90 4.16 -6.51
CA ALA A 74 -2.73 3.47 -7.02
C ALA A 74 -1.50 3.45 -6.05
N GLY A 75 -1.78 3.32 -4.75
CA GLY A 75 -0.75 3.20 -3.70
C GLY A 75 -0.31 1.77 -3.37
N GLN A 76 0.85 1.64 -2.74
CA GLN A 76 1.48 0.37 -2.38
C GLN A 76 0.68 -0.46 -1.38
N VAL A 77 -0.12 0.17 -0.51
CA VAL A 77 -1.04 -0.56 0.39
C VAL A 77 -2.09 -1.35 -0.38
N ASP A 78 -2.34 -1.04 -1.65
CA ASP A 78 -3.28 -1.75 -2.51
C ASP A 78 -2.57 -2.53 -3.63
N SER A 79 -1.25 -2.74 -3.51
CA SER A 79 -0.49 -3.59 -4.43
C SER A 79 -1.05 -5.02 -4.49
N PRO A 80 -0.82 -5.76 -5.59
CA PRO A 80 -1.20 -7.18 -5.67
C PRO A 80 -0.64 -8.01 -4.51
N VAL A 81 0.58 -7.69 -4.06
CA VAL A 81 1.22 -8.33 -2.89
C VAL A 81 0.43 -8.06 -1.61
N ALA A 82 -0.01 -6.81 -1.40
CA ALA A 82 -0.82 -6.42 -0.24
C ALA A 82 -2.19 -7.12 -0.25
N GLN A 83 -2.81 -7.19 -1.42
CA GLN A 83 -4.11 -7.86 -1.61
C GLN A 83 -4.00 -9.36 -1.34
N LEU A 84 -2.97 -10.02 -1.87
CA LEU A 84 -2.70 -11.43 -1.57
C LEU A 84 -2.44 -11.65 -0.08
N ALA A 85 -1.63 -10.79 0.55
CA ALA A 85 -1.33 -10.87 1.98
C ALA A 85 -2.61 -10.75 2.84
N ARG A 86 -3.50 -9.81 2.49
CA ARG A 86 -4.82 -9.65 3.14
C ARG A 86 -5.68 -10.90 2.97
N ALA A 87 -5.80 -11.42 1.75
CA ALA A 87 -6.59 -12.62 1.46
C ALA A 87 -6.04 -13.85 2.20
N ALA A 88 -4.72 -13.99 2.29
CA ALA A 88 -4.04 -15.07 3.00
C ALA A 88 -3.94 -14.85 4.53
N ARG A 89 -4.40 -13.69 5.03
CA ARG A 89 -4.33 -13.28 6.44
C ARG A 89 -2.90 -13.34 7.01
N VAL A 90 -1.93 -12.89 6.21
CA VAL A 90 -0.52 -12.75 6.60
C VAL A 90 -0.11 -11.29 6.53
N VAL A 91 0.85 -10.90 7.37
CA VAL A 91 1.47 -9.57 7.28
C VAL A 91 2.66 -9.68 6.32
N VAL A 92 2.75 -8.80 5.32
CA VAL A 92 3.93 -8.67 4.46
C VAL A 92 4.46 -7.25 4.63
N PRO A 93 5.65 -7.07 5.24
CA PRO A 93 6.30 -5.76 5.30
C PRO A 93 6.53 -5.22 3.89
N GLN A 94 5.98 -4.05 3.61
CA GLN A 94 6.15 -3.34 2.34
C GLN A 94 7.08 -2.14 2.52
N PRO A 95 7.89 -1.79 1.50
CA PRO A 95 8.71 -0.59 1.51
C PRO A 95 7.87 0.64 1.15
N LEU A 96 6.96 1.03 2.06
CA LEU A 96 6.00 2.11 1.82
C LEU A 96 6.71 3.46 1.66
N ILE A 97 6.37 4.21 0.61
CA ILE A 97 6.87 5.56 0.33
C ILE A 97 5.88 6.59 0.86
N ALA A 98 6.35 7.53 1.67
CA ALA A 98 5.50 8.61 2.18
C ALA A 98 5.03 9.55 1.05
N ALA A 99 3.89 10.22 1.25
CA ALA A 99 3.49 11.29 0.35
C ALA A 99 4.59 12.37 0.27
N PRO A 100 4.86 12.95 -0.92
CA PRO A 100 4.08 12.87 -2.16
C PRO A 100 4.34 11.63 -3.04
N GLY A 101 5.26 10.73 -2.68
CA GLY A 101 5.65 9.56 -3.47
C GLY A 101 7.00 9.68 -4.17
N LEU A 102 7.47 8.61 -4.82
CA LEU A 102 8.78 8.55 -5.50
C LEU A 102 8.74 7.87 -6.88
N PRO A 103 8.92 8.65 -7.97
CA PRO A 103 8.47 10.05 -8.01
C PRO A 103 6.98 10.12 -7.63
N PRO A 104 6.45 11.31 -7.28
CA PRO A 104 5.02 11.44 -7.04
C PRO A 104 4.19 10.89 -8.22
N PRO A 105 3.20 10.02 -7.98
CA PRO A 105 2.29 9.55 -9.02
C PRO A 105 1.62 10.71 -9.75
N LEU A 106 1.46 10.59 -11.06
CA LEU A 106 0.71 11.56 -11.85
C LEU A 106 -0.73 11.68 -11.34
N ALA A 107 -1.22 12.91 -11.29
CA ALA A 107 -2.60 13.22 -10.94
C ALA A 107 -3.21 14.10 -12.02
N ILE A 108 -4.50 13.91 -12.25
CA ILE A 108 -5.31 14.84 -13.04
C ILE A 108 -5.80 15.92 -12.08
N VAL A 109 -5.49 17.17 -12.39
CA VAL A 109 -5.97 18.32 -11.62
C VAL A 109 -6.74 19.22 -12.57
N ASP A 110 -8.06 19.01 -12.58
CA ASP A 110 -9.05 19.80 -13.30
C ASP A 110 -9.09 21.22 -12.71
N GLY A 111 -8.43 22.15 -13.41
CA GLY A 111 -8.24 23.52 -12.91
C GLY A 111 -9.44 24.42 -13.15
N ASN A 112 -10.25 24.12 -14.17
CA ASN A 112 -11.38 24.93 -14.61
C ASN A 112 -12.75 24.31 -14.21
N GLY A 113 -12.75 23.09 -13.68
CA GLY A 113 -13.93 22.37 -13.22
C GLY A 113 -14.86 21.92 -14.34
N ASN A 114 -14.39 21.82 -15.58
CA ASN A 114 -15.23 21.49 -16.73
C ASN A 114 -15.48 19.96 -16.86
N GLY A 115 -14.78 19.14 -16.07
CA GLY A 115 -14.89 17.68 -16.11
C GLY A 115 -14.34 17.03 -17.39
N GLN A 116 -13.60 17.78 -18.21
CA GLN A 116 -12.86 17.30 -19.37
C GLN A 116 -11.36 17.30 -19.07
N LEU A 117 -10.61 16.42 -19.72
CA LEU A 117 -9.16 16.39 -19.54
C LEU A 117 -8.50 17.41 -20.47
N ASP A 118 -8.05 18.53 -19.90
CA ASP A 118 -7.36 19.58 -20.64
C ASP A 118 -5.84 19.39 -20.69
N ALA A 119 -5.20 20.01 -21.68
CA ALA A 119 -3.75 19.96 -21.83
C ALA A 119 -3.05 20.57 -20.59
N GLY A 120 -2.11 19.82 -20.01
CA GLY A 120 -1.36 20.23 -18.81
C GLY A 120 -2.01 19.85 -17.48
N GLU A 121 -3.19 19.21 -17.49
CA GLU A 121 -3.86 18.79 -16.26
C GLU A 121 -3.30 17.49 -15.67
N VAL A 122 -2.69 16.64 -16.50
CA VAL A 122 -1.88 15.51 -16.05
C VAL A 122 -0.52 16.02 -15.61
N ARG A 123 -0.30 16.07 -14.30
CA ARG A 123 0.94 16.61 -13.72
C ARG A 123 1.38 15.82 -12.50
N ARG A 124 2.65 15.93 -12.15
CA ARG A 124 3.16 15.40 -10.88
C ARG A 124 2.82 16.37 -9.75
N PRO A 125 1.98 15.97 -8.77
CA PRO A 125 1.74 16.78 -7.60
C PRO A 125 3.02 16.87 -6.75
N GLY A 126 3.20 17.97 -6.02
CA GLY A 126 4.31 18.11 -5.08
C GLY A 126 5.53 18.92 -5.56
N GLY A 127 5.52 19.48 -6.77
CA GLY A 127 6.47 20.53 -7.18
C GLY A 127 7.95 20.14 -7.07
N GLY A 128 8.31 18.92 -7.48
CA GLY A 128 9.69 18.40 -7.41
C GLY A 128 10.08 17.80 -6.06
N ARG A 129 9.20 17.82 -5.05
CA ARG A 129 9.42 17.09 -3.79
C ARG A 129 9.26 15.59 -4.00
N VAL A 130 10.07 14.82 -3.30
CA VAL A 130 10.01 13.36 -3.30
C VAL A 130 9.67 12.81 -1.92
N GLY A 131 8.98 11.68 -1.89
CA GLY A 131 8.70 10.90 -0.69
C GLY A 131 9.88 10.00 -0.32
N LEU A 132 10.00 9.72 0.98
CA LEU A 132 10.95 8.76 1.52
C LEU A 132 10.24 7.52 2.05
N ARG A 133 10.98 6.42 2.16
CA ARG A 133 10.46 5.20 2.78
C ARG A 133 10.10 5.44 4.25
N THR A 134 8.86 5.14 4.65
CA THR A 134 8.34 5.41 6.01
C THR A 134 9.06 4.61 7.09
N SER A 135 9.57 3.43 6.73
CA SER A 135 10.28 2.52 7.63
C SER A 135 11.63 2.14 7.02
N ALA A 136 12.53 3.12 6.89
CA ALA A 136 13.80 2.98 6.17
C ALA A 136 14.69 1.83 6.66
N ALA A 137 14.71 1.58 7.99
CA ALA A 137 15.52 0.52 8.59
C ALA A 137 14.86 -0.88 8.58
N SER A 138 13.58 -0.97 8.22
CA SER A 138 12.86 -2.25 8.23
C SER A 138 13.26 -3.12 7.04
N GLN A 139 13.30 -4.43 7.20
CA GLN A 139 13.45 -5.33 6.05
C GLN A 139 12.08 -5.52 5.38
N ALA A 140 11.98 -5.17 4.11
CA ALA A 140 10.79 -5.43 3.31
C ALA A 140 10.75 -6.90 2.87
N ARG A 141 9.55 -7.40 2.62
CA ARG A 141 9.32 -8.69 1.93
C ARG A 141 8.66 -8.53 0.57
N ASN A 142 8.15 -7.35 0.25
CA ASN A 142 7.91 -6.97 -1.14
C ASN A 142 9.19 -6.33 -1.68
N LEU A 143 9.94 -7.07 -2.51
CA LEU A 143 11.23 -6.65 -3.06
C LEU A 143 11.11 -6.15 -4.50
N ALA A 144 9.90 -6.14 -5.06
CA ALA A 144 9.66 -5.70 -6.42
C ALA A 144 10.05 -4.24 -6.63
N VAL A 145 10.68 -3.93 -7.76
CA VAL A 145 11.20 -2.59 -8.08
C VAL A 145 10.70 -2.18 -9.46
N PRO A 146 10.14 -0.97 -9.62
CA PRO A 146 9.74 -0.46 -10.93
C PRO A 146 10.91 -0.41 -11.93
N GLY A 147 10.67 -0.88 -13.15
CA GLY A 147 11.65 -0.87 -14.23
C GLY A 147 12.67 -2.02 -14.21
N GLU A 148 12.46 -3.04 -13.38
CA GLU A 148 13.22 -4.29 -13.48
C GLU A 148 12.65 -5.19 -14.57
N ASP A 149 13.56 -5.85 -15.25
CA ASP A 149 13.38 -6.84 -16.31
C ASP A 149 13.94 -8.20 -15.85
N VAL A 150 13.81 -9.26 -16.67
CA VAL A 150 14.25 -10.61 -16.25
C VAL A 150 15.75 -10.70 -15.98
N THR A 151 16.55 -9.79 -16.53
CA THR A 151 18.00 -9.79 -16.36
C THR A 151 18.37 -9.02 -15.09
N SER A 152 17.88 -7.80 -14.96
CA SER A 152 18.17 -6.90 -13.84
C SER A 152 17.67 -7.42 -12.50
N VAL A 153 16.64 -8.28 -12.46
CA VAL A 153 16.21 -8.94 -11.22
C VAL A 153 17.32 -9.80 -10.58
N LEU A 154 18.23 -10.31 -11.41
CA LEU A 154 19.40 -11.10 -11.02
C LEU A 154 20.62 -10.23 -10.73
N GLU A 155 20.71 -9.05 -11.37
CA GLU A 155 21.83 -8.13 -11.23
C GLU A 155 21.89 -7.54 -9.82
N GLY A 156 23.08 -7.65 -9.22
CA GLY A 156 23.37 -7.06 -7.92
C GLY A 156 23.57 -5.56 -8.03
N LEU A 157 22.99 -4.82 -7.08
CA LEU A 157 23.24 -3.40 -6.91
C LEU A 157 24.31 -3.18 -5.84
N ASP A 158 25.34 -2.40 -6.15
CA ASP A 158 26.24 -1.85 -5.12
C ASP A 158 25.52 -0.69 -4.43
N GLY A 159 24.85 -1.00 -3.32
CA GLY A 159 24.09 0.01 -2.59
C GLY A 159 24.97 1.12 -2.01
N GLY A 160 26.22 0.82 -1.66
CA GLY A 160 27.18 1.78 -1.15
C GLY A 160 27.59 2.79 -2.21
N ALA A 161 27.98 2.29 -3.39
CA ALA A 161 28.36 3.14 -4.53
C ALA A 161 27.18 4.00 -5.01
N VAL A 162 25.96 3.45 -5.07
CA VAL A 162 24.77 4.24 -5.44
C VAL A 162 24.48 5.32 -4.40
N ALA A 163 24.53 4.98 -3.11
CA ALA A 163 24.31 5.95 -2.03
C ALA A 163 25.36 7.07 -2.04
N GLU A 164 26.63 6.75 -2.27
CA GLU A 164 27.73 7.72 -2.38
C GLU A 164 27.49 8.68 -3.55
N ARG A 165 27.15 8.18 -4.74
CA ARG A 165 26.83 9.03 -5.90
C ARG A 165 25.65 9.96 -5.63
N LEU A 166 24.58 9.45 -5.00
CA LEU A 166 23.43 10.27 -4.59
C LEU A 166 23.84 11.36 -3.59
N GLN A 167 24.72 11.07 -2.63
CA GLN A 167 25.23 12.04 -1.66
C GLN A 167 26.11 13.11 -2.32
N MET A 168 26.90 12.73 -3.33
CA MET A 168 27.71 13.66 -4.12
C MET A 168 26.91 14.47 -5.13
N GLY A 169 25.59 14.26 -5.23
CA GLY A 169 24.74 14.94 -6.21
C GLY A 169 25.04 14.53 -7.66
N GLN A 170 25.63 13.36 -7.86
CA GLN A 170 25.92 12.82 -9.19
C GLN A 170 24.68 12.16 -9.77
N ASP A 171 24.62 12.10 -11.09
CA ASP A 171 23.53 11.41 -11.77
C ASP A 171 23.57 9.90 -11.49
N VAL A 172 22.41 9.32 -11.24
CA VAL A 172 22.22 7.92 -10.88
C VAL A 172 21.02 7.41 -11.65
N ASN A 173 21.14 6.19 -12.19
CA ASN A 173 20.02 5.55 -12.86
C ASN A 173 18.79 5.52 -11.92
N PRO A 174 17.63 6.07 -12.31
CA PRO A 174 16.44 6.09 -11.46
C PRO A 174 16.03 4.70 -10.95
N ARG A 175 16.21 3.65 -11.76
CA ARG A 175 15.97 2.25 -11.36
C ARG A 175 16.86 1.85 -10.19
N ASP A 176 18.14 2.20 -10.23
CA ASP A 176 19.12 1.85 -9.19
C ASP A 176 18.83 2.58 -7.88
N ALA A 177 18.42 3.84 -7.95
CA ALA A 177 17.97 4.59 -6.79
C ALA A 177 16.71 3.97 -6.16
N LEU A 178 15.73 3.55 -6.99
CA LEU A 178 14.55 2.82 -6.51
C LEU A 178 14.94 1.47 -5.91
N LYS A 179 15.82 0.71 -6.56
CA LYS A 179 16.29 -0.60 -6.09
C LYS A 179 16.97 -0.48 -4.74
N LEU A 180 17.86 0.50 -4.56
CA LEU A 180 18.48 0.81 -3.27
C LEU A 180 17.42 1.02 -2.17
N LEU A 181 16.45 1.90 -2.44
CA LEU A 181 15.44 2.28 -1.46
C LEU A 181 14.49 1.13 -1.08
N LEU A 182 14.05 0.36 -2.07
CA LEU A 182 13.05 -0.69 -1.91
C LEU A 182 13.66 -1.97 -1.32
N LEU A 183 14.85 -2.37 -1.77
CA LEU A 183 15.56 -3.50 -1.17
C LEU A 183 15.97 -3.20 0.29
N GLY A 184 16.27 -1.93 0.60
CA GLY A 184 16.59 -1.50 1.97
C GLY A 184 17.84 -2.16 2.55
N PRO A 185 18.04 -2.09 3.88
CA PRO A 185 19.24 -2.61 4.53
C PRO A 185 19.33 -4.16 4.50
N PRO A 186 20.52 -4.72 4.78
CA PRO A 186 21.82 -4.05 4.95
C PRO A 186 22.36 -3.51 3.63
N PHE A 187 22.75 -2.22 3.60
CA PHE A 187 23.28 -1.54 2.40
C PHE A 187 24.75 -1.86 2.14
N ASP A 188 25.43 -2.38 3.16
CA ASP A 188 26.84 -2.72 3.27
C ASP A 188 27.12 -4.22 3.01
N ALA A 189 26.10 -5.02 2.68
CA ALA A 189 26.24 -6.44 2.38
C ALA A 189 26.87 -6.73 0.99
N GLY A 190 27.43 -5.72 0.33
CA GLY A 190 27.91 -5.79 -1.05
C GLY A 190 26.76 -5.75 -2.07
N MET A 191 27.03 -6.29 -3.26
CA MET A 191 26.08 -6.35 -4.37
C MET A 191 24.80 -7.11 -3.96
N ALA A 192 23.64 -6.44 -4.06
CA ALA A 192 22.34 -7.03 -3.70
C ALA A 192 21.34 -6.97 -4.85
N SER A 193 20.92 -8.13 -5.35
CA SER A 193 19.81 -8.29 -6.29
C SER A 193 18.51 -8.64 -5.56
N GLN A 194 17.37 -8.56 -6.27
CA GLN A 194 16.11 -9.04 -5.69
C GLN A 194 16.21 -10.53 -5.32
N VAL A 195 16.78 -11.34 -6.20
CA VAL A 195 16.93 -12.79 -5.97
C VAL A 195 17.84 -13.09 -4.79
N GLN A 196 18.98 -12.39 -4.65
CA GLN A 196 19.85 -12.56 -3.48
C GLN A 196 19.11 -12.21 -2.17
N ARG A 197 18.31 -11.13 -2.18
CA ARG A 197 17.48 -10.73 -1.03
C ARG A 197 16.41 -11.77 -0.71
N VAL A 198 15.79 -12.38 -1.71
CA VAL A 198 14.86 -13.50 -1.49
C VAL A 198 15.55 -14.66 -0.79
N LEU A 199 16.72 -15.08 -1.28
CA LEU A 199 17.43 -16.22 -0.70
C LEU A 199 17.78 -15.95 0.77
N ALA A 200 18.23 -14.74 1.10
CA ALA A 200 18.49 -14.32 2.48
C ALA A 200 17.23 -14.32 3.37
N LEU A 201 16.07 -14.03 2.79
CA LEU A 201 14.77 -14.08 3.48
C LEU A 201 14.20 -15.49 3.64
N ALA A 202 14.83 -16.52 3.04
CA ALA A 202 14.45 -17.94 3.06
C ALA A 202 12.92 -18.19 3.01
N PRO A 203 12.21 -17.71 1.98
CA PRO A 203 10.76 -17.70 1.90
C PRO A 203 10.14 -19.11 1.96
N THR A 204 8.89 -19.19 2.39
CA THR A 204 8.04 -20.38 2.23
C THR A 204 7.17 -20.30 0.96
N PHE A 205 7.05 -19.09 0.40
CA PHE A 205 6.33 -18.82 -0.84
C PHE A 205 6.93 -17.58 -1.51
N VAL A 206 7.14 -17.66 -2.82
CA VAL A 206 7.58 -16.52 -3.64
C VAL A 206 6.48 -16.15 -4.62
N LEU A 207 6.05 -14.88 -4.58
CA LEU A 207 5.23 -14.30 -5.65
C LEU A 207 6.17 -13.62 -6.66
N LEU A 208 6.16 -14.10 -7.90
CA LEU A 208 7.02 -13.58 -8.98
C LEU A 208 6.16 -12.99 -10.09
N TRP A 209 6.50 -11.78 -10.54
CA TRP A 209 5.94 -11.17 -11.74
C TRP A 209 7.01 -10.28 -12.38
N ILE A 210 7.48 -10.69 -13.55
CA ILE A 210 8.58 -10.04 -14.27
C ILE A 210 8.43 -10.39 -15.75
N GLY A 211 9.01 -9.59 -16.65
CA GLY A 211 8.94 -9.83 -18.10
C GLY A 211 8.23 -8.73 -18.89
N ASN A 212 7.41 -7.90 -18.24
CA ASN A 212 6.69 -6.83 -18.94
C ASN A 212 7.66 -5.76 -19.45
N GLU A 213 8.65 -5.39 -18.65
CA GLU A 213 9.66 -4.39 -19.03
C GLU A 213 10.57 -4.87 -20.17
N ASP A 214 10.73 -6.20 -20.35
CA ASP A 214 11.51 -6.79 -21.45
C ASP A 214 10.87 -6.60 -22.82
N VAL A 215 9.54 -6.44 -22.87
CA VAL A 215 8.75 -6.34 -24.12
C VAL A 215 8.17 -4.95 -24.33
N LEU A 216 7.79 -4.27 -23.25
CA LEU A 216 6.97 -3.06 -23.30
C LEU A 216 7.73 -1.78 -22.91
N GLU A 217 8.98 -1.86 -22.45
CA GLU A 217 9.81 -0.71 -22.02
C GLU A 217 9.05 0.33 -21.14
N LEU A 218 8.13 -0.13 -20.28
CA LEU A 218 7.11 0.71 -19.62
C LEU A 218 7.70 1.78 -18.70
N VAL A 219 8.90 1.55 -18.15
CA VAL A 219 9.59 2.48 -17.24
C VAL A 219 10.81 3.15 -17.90
N ARG A 220 11.22 2.77 -19.12
CA ARG A 220 12.37 3.39 -19.81
C ARG A 220 11.92 4.47 -20.83
N ARG A 221 12.33 5.72 -20.52
CA ARG A 221 12.58 6.93 -21.37
C ARG A 221 11.54 8.05 -21.48
N PRO A 222 12.07 9.28 -21.50
CA PRO A 222 11.88 10.19 -22.62
C PRO A 222 13.22 10.78 -23.11
N ASP A 223 14.06 10.00 -23.81
CA ASP A 223 15.15 10.50 -24.67
C ASP A 223 15.18 9.76 -26.02
N ALA A 224 14.04 9.22 -26.44
CA ALA A 224 13.88 8.66 -27.79
C ALA A 224 13.07 9.63 -28.66
N ALA A 225 13.68 10.79 -28.95
CA ALA A 225 13.44 11.63 -30.12
C ALA A 225 14.58 12.67 -30.22
#